data_AF-A0AAD9LDM5-F1
#
_entry.id   AF-A0AAD9LDM5-F1
#
_cell.length_a   1.000
_cell.length_b   1.000
_cell.length_c   1.000
_cell.angle_alpha   90.00
_cell.angle_beta   90.00
_cell.angle_gamma   90.00
#
_symmetry.space_group_name_H-M   'P 1'
#
loop_
_entity.id
_entity.type
_entity.pdbx_description
1 polymer ?
#
loop_
_entity_poly.entity_id
_entity_poly.type
_entity_poly.pdbx_seq_one_letter_code
_entity_poly.pdbx_strand_id
1 'polypeptide(L)'
;MKTRKLEDARKFIRQRLTHLTPTNSLSEERRFENDAGDYWAVRFTTTPFEPARSVKQVFDLVIYFVSNSEISISEKVGHLTVREDGDNREQGIVQNRLVSMTGKGLHMETRL
;
A
#
# COMPACT_ATOMS: atom_id res chain seq x y z
N MET A 1 -30.53 8.04 11.74
CA MET A 1 -29.28 8.60 11.16
C MET A 1 -28.35 7.53 10.58
N LYS A 2 -28.04 6.43 11.31
CA LYS A 2 -27.15 5.34 10.85
C LYS A 2 -27.64 4.64 9.56
N THR A 3 -28.93 4.33 9.48
CA THR A 3 -29.54 3.65 8.33
C THR A 3 -29.42 4.45 7.03
N ARG A 4 -29.73 5.75 7.08
CA ARG A 4 -29.61 6.64 5.91
C ARG A 4 -28.18 6.72 5.38
N LYS A 5 -27.19 6.84 6.28
CA LYS A 5 -25.77 6.82 5.89
C LYS A 5 -25.35 5.50 5.23
N LEU A 6 -25.88 4.36 5.69
CA LEU A 6 -25.62 3.06 5.08
C LEU A 6 -26.27 2.94 3.70
N GLU A 7 -27.47 3.47 3.50
CA GLU A 7 -28.13 3.50 2.19
C GLU A 7 -27.40 4.40 1.20
N ASP A 8 -27.00 5.59 1.63
CA ASP A 8 -26.20 6.53 0.83
C ASP A 8 -24.86 5.89 0.42
N ALA A 9 -24.16 5.25 1.37
CA ALA A 9 -22.92 4.52 1.11
C ALA A 9 -23.13 3.36 0.12
N ARG A 10 -24.21 2.57 0.29
CA ARG A 10 -24.54 1.48 -0.63
C ARG A 10 -24.83 1.99 -2.04
N LYS A 11 -25.55 3.10 -2.16
CA LYS A 11 -25.85 3.75 -3.45
C LYS A 11 -24.57 4.23 -4.12
N PHE A 12 -23.70 4.93 -3.38
CA PHE A 12 -22.40 5.38 -3.86
C PHE A 12 -21.52 4.23 -4.36
N ILE A 13 -21.36 3.18 -3.54
CA ILE A 13 -20.56 2.00 -3.90
C ILE A 13 -21.13 1.33 -5.15
N ARG A 14 -22.46 1.14 -5.22
CA ARG A 14 -23.10 0.49 -6.38
C ARG A 14 -22.87 1.30 -7.65
N GLN A 15 -23.04 2.62 -7.61
CA GLN A 15 -22.78 3.50 -8.76
C GLN A 15 -21.32 3.44 -9.18
N ARG A 16 -20.40 3.44 -8.23
CA ARG A 16 -18.95 3.37 -8.47
C ARG A 16 -18.52 2.03 -9.08
N LEU A 17 -19.14 0.93 -8.67
CA LEU A 17 -18.82 -0.41 -9.18
C LEU A 17 -19.41 -0.70 -10.56
N THR A 18 -20.39 0.08 -11.05
CA THR A 18 -21.06 -0.16 -12.35
C THR A 18 -20.11 -0.24 -13.54
N HIS A 19 -18.97 0.46 -13.47
CA HIS A 19 -17.95 0.50 -14.53
C HIS A 19 -16.66 -0.23 -14.15
N LEU A 20 -16.62 -0.89 -13.00
CA LEU A 20 -15.45 -1.61 -12.50
C LEU A 20 -15.66 -3.11 -12.68
N THR A 21 -14.83 -3.72 -13.51
CA THR A 21 -14.70 -5.19 -13.49
C THR A 21 -13.95 -5.58 -12.22
N PRO A 22 -14.50 -6.44 -11.35
CA PRO A 22 -13.85 -6.82 -10.07
C PRO A 22 -12.45 -7.42 -10.22
N THR A 23 -12.13 -7.93 -11.41
CA THR A 23 -10.86 -8.57 -11.75
C THR A 23 -9.89 -7.64 -12.46
N ASN A 24 -10.25 -6.38 -12.70
CA ASN A 24 -9.35 -5.42 -13.33
C ASN A 24 -8.55 -4.67 -12.26
N SER A 25 -7.29 -4.37 -12.59
CA SER A 25 -6.53 -3.40 -11.82
C SER A 25 -7.24 -2.06 -11.81
N LEU A 26 -7.45 -1.49 -10.62
CA LEU A 26 -7.98 -0.15 -10.42
C LEU A 26 -6.92 0.70 -9.75
N SER A 27 -6.70 1.92 -10.23
CA SER A 27 -5.89 2.91 -9.51
C SER A 27 -6.52 4.28 -9.63
N GLU A 28 -6.78 4.90 -8.50
CA GLU A 28 -7.25 6.28 -8.38
C GLU A 28 -6.23 7.07 -7.58
N GLU A 29 -5.89 8.27 -8.06
CA GLU A 29 -4.95 9.15 -7.39
C GLU A 29 -5.53 10.56 -7.34
N ARG A 30 -5.48 11.17 -6.17
CA ARG A 30 -5.76 12.59 -5.98
C ARG A 30 -4.49 13.28 -5.53
N ARG A 31 -4.07 14.29 -6.28
CA ARG A 31 -2.86 15.07 -6.03
C ARG A 31 -3.26 16.43 -5.49
N PHE A 32 -2.45 16.95 -4.59
CA PHE A 32 -2.66 18.20 -3.90
C PHE A 32 -1.33 18.95 -3.83
N GLU A 33 -1.40 20.26 -3.95
CA GLU A 33 -0.28 21.16 -3.82
C GLU A 33 -0.76 22.38 -3.04
N ASN A 34 0.04 22.89 -2.11
CA ASN A 34 -0.26 24.13 -1.40
C ASN A 34 0.47 25.32 -2.05
N ASP A 35 0.15 26.53 -1.60
CA ASP A 35 0.78 27.76 -2.10
C ASP A 35 2.30 27.84 -1.82
N ALA A 36 2.81 27.02 -0.91
CA ALA A 36 4.24 26.91 -0.60
C ALA A 36 4.97 25.92 -1.53
N GLY A 37 4.25 25.21 -2.41
CA GLY A 37 4.79 24.19 -3.30
C GLY A 37 4.96 22.81 -2.65
N ASP A 38 4.44 22.59 -1.44
CA ASP A 38 4.42 21.26 -0.84
C ASP A 38 3.41 20.38 -1.60
N TYR A 39 3.85 19.18 -1.96
CA TYR A 39 3.08 18.24 -2.76
C TYR A 39 2.74 16.99 -1.96
N TRP A 40 1.47 16.55 -2.02
CA TRP A 40 1.05 15.25 -1.50
C TRP A 40 -0.02 14.61 -2.39
N ALA A 41 -0.17 13.29 -2.26
CA ALA A 41 -1.18 12.55 -3.00
C ALA A 41 -1.82 11.45 -2.15
N VAL A 42 -3.10 11.19 -2.41
CA VAL A 42 -3.85 10.04 -1.89
C VAL A 42 -4.11 9.10 -3.05
N ARG A 43 -3.55 7.88 -2.96
CA ARG A 43 -3.73 6.83 -3.96
C ARG A 43 -4.55 5.67 -3.38
N PHE A 44 -5.55 5.21 -4.13
CA PHE A 44 -6.31 4.00 -3.87
C PHE A 44 -6.11 3.05 -5.05
N THR A 45 -5.52 1.88 -4.81
CA THR A 45 -5.22 0.91 -5.86
C THR A 45 -5.73 -0.46 -5.47
N THR A 46 -6.28 -1.19 -6.43
CA THR A 46 -6.62 -2.62 -6.34
C THR A 46 -5.86 -3.32 -7.46
N THR A 47 -5.01 -4.28 -7.11
CA THR A 47 -4.30 -5.10 -8.08
C THR A 47 -4.75 -6.54 -7.92
N PRO A 48 -5.39 -7.15 -8.94
CA PRO A 48 -5.71 -8.56 -8.91
C PRO A 48 -4.40 -9.36 -8.88
N PHE A 49 -4.31 -10.36 -8.01
CA PHE A 49 -3.23 -11.33 -8.08
C PHE A 49 -3.42 -12.20 -9.33
N GLU A 50 -2.31 -12.62 -9.95
CA GLU A 50 -2.31 -13.72 -10.93
C GLU A 50 -3.02 -14.95 -10.35
N PRO A 51 -3.49 -15.92 -11.17
CA PRO A 51 -4.27 -17.06 -10.69
C PRO A 51 -3.62 -17.79 -9.50
N ALA A 52 -4.04 -17.40 -8.29
CA ALA A 52 -3.58 -17.98 -7.06
C ALA A 52 -4.39 -19.25 -6.79
N ARG A 53 -3.71 -20.28 -6.28
CA ARG A 53 -4.35 -21.58 -6.00
C ARG A 53 -5.30 -21.50 -4.82
N SER A 54 -5.09 -20.55 -3.91
CA SER A 54 -5.96 -20.31 -2.75
C SER A 54 -5.72 -18.94 -2.12
N VAL A 55 -6.68 -18.46 -1.32
CA VAL A 55 -6.53 -17.26 -0.47
C VAL A 55 -5.36 -17.43 0.51
N LYS A 56 -5.15 -18.64 1.04
CA LYS A 56 -4.04 -18.93 1.96
C LYS A 56 -2.69 -18.64 1.30
N GLN A 57 -2.51 -19.05 0.04
CA GLN A 57 -1.27 -18.79 -0.68
C GLN A 57 -0.96 -17.29 -0.79
N VAL A 58 -1.98 -16.47 -1.08
CA VAL A 58 -1.83 -15.01 -1.14
C VAL A 58 -1.50 -14.44 0.24
N PHE A 59 -2.20 -14.91 1.27
CA PHE A 59 -1.95 -14.49 2.64
C PHE A 59 -0.52 -14.82 3.10
N ASP A 60 -0.07 -16.06 2.88
CA ASP A 60 1.29 -16.50 3.21
C ASP A 60 2.34 -15.64 2.49
N LEU A 61 2.10 -15.28 1.21
CA LEU A 61 2.97 -14.41 0.44
C LEU A 61 3.04 -12.99 1.01
N VAL A 62 1.91 -12.43 1.45
CA VAL A 62 1.87 -11.11 2.11
C VAL A 62 2.64 -11.14 3.43
N ILE A 63 2.45 -12.18 4.25
CA ILE A 63 3.20 -12.34 5.51
C ILE A 63 4.70 -12.46 5.23
N TYR A 64 5.09 -13.27 4.24
CA TYR A 64 6.48 -13.39 3.81
C TYR A 64 7.06 -12.04 3.38
N PHE A 65 6.34 -11.28 2.55
CA PHE A 65 6.78 -9.96 2.09
C PHE A 65 6.96 -8.98 3.24
N VAL A 66 5.97 -8.87 4.15
CA VAL A 66 6.06 -7.93 5.29
C VAL A 66 7.20 -8.33 6.23
N SER A 67 7.42 -9.63 6.44
CA SER A 67 8.46 -10.14 7.34
C SER A 67 9.88 -9.98 6.78
N ASN A 68 10.01 -9.95 5.44
CA ASN A 68 11.27 -9.86 4.70
C ASN A 68 11.26 -8.67 3.73
N SER A 69 10.66 -7.56 4.15
CA SER A 69 10.39 -6.41 3.28
C SER A 69 11.67 -5.73 2.79
N GLU A 70 12.71 -5.69 3.63
CA GLU A 70 14.03 -5.18 3.26
C GLU A 70 14.68 -5.97 2.13
N ILE A 71 14.58 -7.30 2.17
CA ILE A 71 15.10 -8.19 1.13
C ILE A 71 14.27 -8.04 -0.15
N SER A 72 12.94 -8.17 -0.01
CA SER A 72 12.00 -8.14 -1.14
C SER A 72 12.06 -6.81 -1.92
N ILE A 73 12.23 -5.68 -1.21
CA ILE A 73 12.40 -4.37 -1.84
C ILE A 73 13.79 -4.23 -2.44
N SER A 74 14.84 -4.71 -1.77
CA SER A 74 16.21 -4.63 -2.30
C SER A 74 16.34 -5.36 -3.63
N GLU A 75 15.78 -6.57 -3.74
CA GLU A 75 15.78 -7.36 -4.97
C GLU A 75 15.01 -6.68 -6.10
N LYS A 76 13.89 -6.01 -5.78
CA LYS A 76 13.01 -5.41 -6.78
C LYS A 76 13.48 -4.05 -7.29
N VAL A 77 14.06 -3.24 -6.41
CA VAL A 77 14.56 -1.90 -6.74
C VAL A 77 16.02 -1.93 -7.23
N GLY A 78 16.78 -2.97 -6.88
CA GLY A 78 18.20 -3.11 -7.23
C GLY A 78 19.12 -2.22 -6.37
N HIS A 79 18.64 -1.81 -5.20
CA HIS A 79 19.37 -0.97 -4.24
C HIS A 79 19.29 -1.58 -2.85
N LEU A 80 20.35 -1.45 -2.05
CA LEU A 80 20.32 -1.92 -0.68
C LEU A 80 19.26 -1.16 0.11
N THR A 81 18.33 -1.92 0.68
CA THR A 81 17.30 -1.44 1.61
C THR A 81 17.52 -2.10 2.95
N VAL A 82 17.50 -1.32 4.01
CA VAL A 82 17.67 -1.76 5.40
C VAL A 82 16.38 -1.49 6.15
N ARG A 83 15.91 -2.47 6.93
CA ARG A 83 14.87 -2.25 7.92
C ARG A 83 15.51 -1.83 9.23
N GLU A 84 15.20 -0.64 9.68
CA GLU A 84 15.65 -0.13 10.96
C GLU A 84 14.69 -0.57 12.07
N ASP A 85 15.23 -0.76 13.27
CA ASP A 85 14.44 -1.10 14.44
C ASP A 85 13.43 0.01 14.73
N GLY A 86 12.15 -0.37 14.70
CA GLY A 86 11.06 0.51 15.10
C GLY A 86 10.89 0.50 16.62
N ASP A 87 10.55 1.65 17.18
CA ASP A 87 9.99 1.76 18.53
C ASP A 87 8.58 1.11 18.54
N ASN A 88 8.51 -0.22 18.48
CA ASN A 88 7.26 -0.97 18.63
C ASN A 88 6.82 -0.92 20.10
N ARG A 89 6.24 0.21 20.49
CA ARG A 89 5.77 0.46 21.87
C ARG A 89 4.42 -0.20 22.16
N GLU A 90 3.68 -0.61 21.13
CA GLU A 90 2.33 -1.19 21.26
C GLU A 90 2.27 -2.64 20.72
N GLN A 91 1.66 -3.54 21.50
CA GLN A 91 1.49 -4.94 21.10
C GLN A 91 0.52 -5.06 19.92
N GLY A 92 0.92 -5.81 18.89
CA GLY A 92 0.09 -6.09 17.71
C GLY A 92 0.20 -5.05 16.59
N ILE A 93 1.00 -3.99 16.77
CA ILE A 93 1.35 -3.04 15.71
C ILE A 93 2.80 -3.32 15.29
N VAL A 94 3.01 -3.47 13.98
CA VAL A 94 4.35 -3.56 13.39
C VAL A 94 4.56 -2.30 12.57
N GLN A 95 5.55 -1.50 12.95
CA GLN A 95 6.00 -0.36 12.16
C GLN A 95 7.32 -0.70 11.48
N ASN A 96 7.36 -0.75 10.15
CA ASN A 96 8.59 -1.00 9.40
C ASN A 96 9.14 0.32 8.84
N ARG A 97 10.30 0.77 9.35
CA ARG A 97 11.05 1.88 8.75
C ARG A 97 12.10 1.32 7.80
N LEU A 98 11.93 1.57 6.51
CA LEU A 98 12.80 1.07 5.45
C LEU A 98 13.60 2.22 4.84
N VAL A 99 14.92 2.10 4.86
CA VAL A 99 15.85 3.08 4.32
C VAL A 99 16.64 2.45 3.18
N SER A 100 16.57 3.05 1.99
CA SER A 100 17.31 2.61 0.81
C SER A 100 18.37 3.63 0.40
N MET A 101 19.50 3.15 -0.11
CA MET A 101 20.54 4.00 -0.69
C MET A 101 20.73 3.64 -2.17
N THR A 102 20.44 4.60 -3.05
CA THR A 102 20.67 4.43 -4.48
C THR A 102 22.16 4.40 -4.80
N GLY A 103 22.55 3.84 -5.95
CA GLY A 103 23.95 3.87 -6.42
C GLY A 103 24.53 5.28 -6.65
N LYS A 104 23.69 6.32 -6.61
CA LYS A 104 24.09 7.74 -6.70
C LYS A 104 24.19 8.43 -5.33
N GLY A 105 24.05 7.68 -4.23
CA GLY A 105 24.09 8.21 -2.86
C GLY A 105 22.81 8.91 -2.41
N LEU A 106 21.72 8.86 -3.18
CA LEU A 106 20.43 9.38 -2.74
C LEU A 106 19.80 8.41 -1.72
N HIS A 107 19.34 8.95 -0.60
CA HIS A 107 18.59 8.22 0.42
C HIS A 107 17.09 8.30 0.15
N MET A 108 16.41 7.17 0.29
CA MET A 108 14.95 7.07 0.22
C MET A 108 14.44 6.43 1.51
N GLU A 109 13.37 6.98 2.07
CA GLU A 109 12.70 6.41 3.25
C GLU A 109 11.27 6.00 2.88
N THR A 110 10.87 4.80 3.31
CA THR A 110 9.49 4.30 3.21
C THR A 110 9.05 3.78 4.57
N ARG A 111 7.82 4.08 4.98
CA ARG A 111 7.21 3.56 6.20
C ARG A 111 6.02 2.67 5.82
N LEU A 112 6.08 1.40 6.22
CA LEU A 112 5.05 0.38 6.00
C LEU A 112 4.40 -0.03 7.31
#